data_AF-A0A6J5XJX3-F1
#
_entry.id   AF-A0A6J5XJX3-F1
#
_cell.length_a   1.000
_cell.length_b   1.000
_cell.length_c   1.000
_cell.angle_alpha   90.00
_cell.angle_beta   90.00
_cell.angle_gamma   90.00
#
_symmetry.space_group_name_H-M   'P 1'
#
loop_
_entity.id
_entity.type
_entity.pdbx_description
1 polymer ?
#
loop_
_entity_poly.entity_id
_entity_poly.type
_entity_poly.pdbx_seq_one_letter_code
_entity_poly.pdbx_strand_id
1 'polypeptide(L)'
;MESEGNNQNFEQGKKGTRRSWSKFEEDAFFTVLDEFVAVGHRCETGSFKSGIMVQMEKALNIKCLNSGLKACPHIESKLKKWKKQYSIVYDMINTNGFAWNDIKKCVEVDSNDTWETYVHHHKEAAEWRSKPFPLFNRLSNIFGNDRANGQRAKVPADMMEEQSNNEVNASDNCVQ
;
A
#
# COMPACT_ATOMS: atom_id res chain seq x y z
N MET A 1 -30.15 -35.72 49.06
CA MET A 1 -30.67 -34.85 47.98
C MET A 1 -29.55 -33.88 47.66
N GLU A 2 -28.63 -34.29 46.80
CA GLU A 2 -27.59 -33.42 46.28
C GLU A 2 -28.03 -33.03 44.87
N SER A 3 -28.30 -31.75 44.68
CA SER A 3 -28.72 -31.17 43.41
C SER A 3 -27.48 -30.71 42.64
N GLU A 4 -27.12 -31.45 41.59
CA GLU A 4 -26.09 -31.09 40.63
C GLU A 4 -26.58 -29.95 39.72
N GLY A 5 -25.92 -28.80 39.82
CA GLY A 5 -26.10 -27.66 38.93
C GLY A 5 -25.33 -27.87 37.62
N ASN A 6 -26.06 -28.14 36.55
CA ASN A 6 -25.56 -28.38 35.20
C ASN A 6 -25.17 -27.04 34.53
N ASN A 7 -23.87 -26.72 34.45
CA ASN A 7 -23.35 -25.56 33.72
C ASN A 7 -23.06 -25.95 32.26
N GLN A 8 -23.99 -25.64 31.37
CA GLN A 8 -23.79 -25.69 29.92
C GLN A 8 -22.91 -24.51 29.49
N ASN A 9 -21.60 -24.74 29.35
CA ASN A 9 -20.72 -23.81 28.67
C ASN A 9 -20.88 -23.96 27.15
N PHE A 10 -21.41 -22.90 26.53
CA PHE A 10 -21.41 -22.73 25.08
C PHE A 10 -19.96 -22.65 24.56
N GLU A 11 -19.53 -23.70 23.89
CA GLU A 11 -18.30 -23.73 23.10
C GLU A 11 -18.41 -22.75 21.92
N GLN A 12 -17.95 -21.51 22.12
CA GLN A 12 -17.65 -20.62 21.00
C GLN A 12 -16.35 -21.08 20.34
N GLY A 13 -16.48 -21.68 19.16
CA GLY A 13 -15.38 -22.17 18.34
C GLY A 13 -14.28 -21.12 18.13
N LYS A 14 -13.05 -21.50 18.48
CA LYS A 14 -11.83 -20.72 18.23
C LYS A 14 -11.67 -20.52 16.72
N LYS A 15 -11.96 -19.30 16.23
CA LYS A 15 -11.51 -18.85 14.90
C LYS A 15 -9.99 -19.01 14.86
N GLY A 16 -9.51 -19.91 14.01
CA GLY A 16 -8.09 -20.24 13.92
C GLY A 16 -7.21 -19.00 13.78
N THR A 17 -6.16 -18.92 14.60
CA THR A 17 -5.20 -17.81 14.59
C THR A 17 -4.61 -17.69 13.20
N ARG A 18 -4.93 -16.61 12.47
CA ARG A 18 -4.34 -16.34 11.14
C ARG A 18 -2.82 -16.29 11.30
N ARG A 19 -2.08 -17.11 10.52
CA ARG A 19 -0.62 -17.15 10.55
C ARG A 19 -0.04 -15.75 10.35
N SER A 20 0.88 -15.35 11.23
CA SER A 20 1.72 -14.17 11.06
C SER A 20 3.02 -14.53 10.35
N TRP A 21 3.60 -13.57 9.64
CA TRP A 21 4.96 -13.70 9.11
C TRP A 21 5.95 -13.29 10.20
N SER A 22 6.98 -14.09 10.41
CA SER A 22 8.13 -13.73 11.22
C SER A 22 9.06 -12.78 10.45
N LYS A 23 9.90 -12.02 11.17
CA LYS A 23 10.93 -11.17 10.54
C LYS A 23 11.86 -11.98 9.64
N PHE A 24 12.23 -13.19 10.07
CA PHE A 24 13.06 -14.09 9.28
C PHE A 24 12.39 -14.50 7.96
N GLU A 25 11.10 -14.85 7.98
CA GLU A 25 10.36 -15.16 6.75
C GLU A 25 10.21 -13.93 5.84
N GLU A 26 10.03 -12.74 6.40
CA GLU A 26 9.99 -11.49 5.63
C GLU A 26 11.33 -11.20 4.95
N ASP A 27 12.45 -11.33 5.68
CA ASP A 27 13.79 -11.12 5.14
C ASP A 27 14.14 -12.15 4.07
N ALA A 28 13.79 -13.42 4.29
CA ALA A 28 13.95 -14.47 3.29
C ALA A 28 13.11 -14.19 2.05
N PHE A 29 11.87 -13.73 2.20
CA PHE A 29 11.00 -13.36 1.09
C PHE A 29 11.61 -12.26 0.24
N PHE A 30 12.10 -11.19 0.87
CA PHE A 30 12.73 -10.12 0.11
C PHE A 30 14.03 -10.57 -0.56
N THR A 31 14.80 -11.43 0.10
CA THR A 31 16.01 -12.02 -0.50
C THR A 31 15.67 -12.81 -1.76
N VAL A 32 14.61 -13.63 -1.71
CA VAL A 32 14.11 -14.36 -2.88
C VAL A 32 13.65 -13.38 -3.97
N LEU A 33 12.94 -12.31 -3.62
CA LEU A 33 12.55 -11.30 -4.63
C LEU A 33 13.75 -10.65 -5.31
N ASP A 34 14.79 -10.31 -4.56
CA ASP A 34 16.00 -9.71 -5.11
C ASP A 34 16.73 -10.67 -6.06
N GLU A 35 16.78 -11.97 -5.74
CA GLU A 35 17.33 -13.01 -6.62
C GLU A 35 16.56 -13.09 -7.96
N PHE A 36 15.23 -13.08 -7.91
CA PHE A 36 14.39 -13.13 -9.12
C PHE A 36 14.56 -11.87 -9.96
N VAL A 37 14.66 -10.72 -9.31
CA VAL A 37 14.97 -9.44 -9.94
C VAL A 37 16.32 -9.51 -10.67
N ALA A 38 17.36 -10.04 -10.03
CA ALA A 38 18.71 -10.10 -10.57
C ALA A 38 18.82 -11.03 -11.79
N VAL A 39 18.05 -12.13 -11.81
CA VAL A 39 18.00 -13.08 -12.93
C VAL A 39 17.10 -12.57 -14.07
N GLY A 40 16.44 -11.42 -13.93
CA GLY A 40 15.59 -10.84 -14.96
C GLY A 40 14.21 -11.49 -15.06
N HIS A 41 13.76 -12.20 -14.01
CA HIS A 41 12.41 -12.79 -13.95
C HIS A 41 11.31 -11.75 -13.70
N ARG A 42 11.61 -10.45 -13.82
CA ARG A 42 10.61 -9.39 -13.85
C ARG A 42 9.79 -9.56 -15.14
N CYS A 43 8.48 -9.78 -15.06
CA CYS A 43 7.69 -9.77 -16.29
C CYS A 43 7.61 -8.34 -16.82
N GLU A 44 7.66 -8.19 -18.15
CA GLU A 44 7.54 -6.91 -18.86
C GLU A 44 6.28 -6.10 -18.48
N THR A 45 5.24 -6.79 -18.01
CA THR A 45 3.97 -6.21 -17.56
C THR A 45 3.97 -5.79 -16.08
N GLY A 46 5.11 -5.86 -15.39
CA GLY A 46 5.22 -5.53 -13.98
C GLY A 46 4.37 -6.40 -13.05
N SER A 47 4.09 -7.63 -13.45
CA SER A 47 3.30 -8.58 -12.66
C SER A 47 4.00 -9.92 -12.57
N PHE A 48 4.03 -10.49 -11.36
CA PHE A 48 4.57 -11.83 -11.17
C PHE A 48 3.54 -12.85 -11.67
N LYS A 49 3.88 -13.58 -12.74
CA LYS A 49 3.04 -14.67 -13.28
C LYS A 49 2.85 -15.77 -12.22
N SER A 50 1.77 -16.55 -12.33
CA SER A 50 1.47 -17.69 -11.43
C SER A 50 2.67 -18.65 -11.27
N GLY A 51 3.42 -18.89 -12.35
CA GLY A 51 4.64 -19.68 -12.31
C GLY A 51 5.73 -19.14 -11.39
N ILE A 52 5.87 -17.81 -11.27
CA ILE A 52 6.85 -17.17 -10.37
C ILE A 52 6.44 -17.38 -8.91
N MET A 53 5.14 -17.29 -8.58
CA MET A 53 4.67 -17.53 -7.21
C MET A 53 5.02 -18.94 -6.71
N VAL A 54 4.89 -19.95 -7.59
CA VAL A 54 5.27 -21.33 -7.29
C VAL A 54 6.78 -21.47 -7.11
N GLN A 55 7.59 -20.78 -7.92
CA GLN A 55 9.04 -20.78 -7.75
C GLN A 55 9.46 -20.07 -6.45
N MET A 56 8.80 -18.97 -6.08
CA MET A 56 9.00 -18.30 -4.79
C MET A 56 8.64 -19.20 -3.61
N GLU A 57 7.53 -19.96 -3.69
CA GLU A 57 7.17 -20.95 -2.67
C GLU A 57 8.29 -21.98 -2.49
N LYS A 58 8.83 -22.52 -3.58
CA LYS A 58 9.94 -23.49 -3.53
C LYS A 58 11.18 -22.87 -2.88
N ALA A 59 11.59 -21.69 -3.32
CA ALA A 59 12.77 -21.00 -2.77
C ALA A 59 12.61 -20.65 -1.28
N LEU A 60 11.42 -20.20 -0.88
CA LEU A 60 11.10 -19.92 0.52
C LEU A 60 11.09 -21.18 1.40
N ASN A 61 10.59 -22.31 0.90
CA ASN A 61 10.63 -23.56 1.66
C ASN A 61 12.07 -24.09 1.83
N ILE A 62 12.99 -23.76 0.92
CA ILE A 62 14.41 -24.08 1.07
C ILE A 62 15.08 -23.17 2.12
N LYS A 63 14.83 -21.85 2.06
CA LYS A 63 15.42 -20.88 3.01
C LYS A 63 14.79 -20.95 4.41
N CYS A 64 13.50 -21.22 4.47
CA CYS A 64 12.68 -21.30 5.67
C CYS A 64 12.04 -22.70 5.72
N LEU A 65 12.81 -23.67 6.21
CA LEU A 65 12.35 -25.05 6.36
C LEU A 65 11.06 -25.10 7.16
N ASN A 66 10.09 -25.87 6.66
CA ASN A 66 8.77 -26.05 7.27
C ASN A 66 8.02 -24.74 7.55
N SER A 67 8.36 -23.64 6.86
CA SER A 67 7.63 -22.38 7.01
C SER A 67 6.15 -22.56 6.76
N GLY A 68 5.76 -23.50 5.89
CA GLY A 68 4.38 -23.78 5.47
C GLY A 68 3.79 -22.66 4.62
N LEU A 69 4.65 -21.78 4.08
CA LEU A 69 4.26 -20.72 3.16
C LEU A 69 3.83 -21.33 1.83
N LYS A 70 2.76 -20.76 1.26
CA LYS A 70 2.16 -21.22 0.01
C LYS A 70 2.08 -20.06 -0.95
N ALA A 71 2.27 -20.34 -2.25
CA ALA A 71 2.13 -19.37 -3.33
C ALA A 71 0.82 -18.58 -3.16
N CYS A 72 -0.29 -19.31 -3.01
CA CYS A 72 -1.59 -18.79 -2.61
C CYS A 72 -2.05 -19.48 -1.30
N PRO A 73 -2.62 -18.75 -0.33
CA PRO A 73 -2.85 -17.29 -0.33
C PRO A 73 -1.67 -16.49 0.26
N HIS A 74 -0.64 -17.14 0.83
CA HIS A 74 0.31 -16.47 1.72
C HIS A 74 1.26 -15.50 0.99
N ILE A 75 2.00 -15.99 0.00
CA ILE A 75 2.99 -15.21 -0.74
C ILE A 75 2.31 -14.12 -1.56
N GLU A 76 1.25 -14.48 -2.28
CA GLU A 76 0.47 -13.54 -3.09
C GLU A 76 -0.10 -12.39 -2.25
N SER A 77 -0.72 -12.69 -1.10
CA SER A 77 -1.27 -11.66 -0.21
C SER A 77 -0.19 -10.72 0.33
N LYS A 78 0.96 -11.29 0.72
CA LYS A 78 2.09 -10.52 1.22
C LYS A 78 2.64 -9.56 0.16
N LEU A 79 2.81 -10.06 -1.05
CA LEU A 79 3.28 -9.27 -2.19
C LEU A 79 2.31 -8.14 -2.55
N LYS A 80 1.00 -8.45 -2.63
CA LYS A 80 -0.04 -7.45 -2.90
C LYS A 80 -0.04 -6.35 -1.85
N LYS A 81 0.10 -6.71 -0.56
CA LYS A 81 0.21 -5.74 0.53
C LYS A 81 1.39 -4.80 0.33
N TRP A 82 2.60 -5.33 0.11
CA TRP A 82 3.78 -4.49 -0.06
C TRP A 82 3.76 -3.65 -1.33
N LYS A 83 3.24 -4.18 -2.45
CA LYS A 83 3.03 -3.41 -3.68
C LYS A 83 2.07 -2.24 -3.45
N LYS A 84 0.97 -2.46 -2.70
CA LYS A 84 0.04 -1.39 -2.32
C LYS A 84 0.72 -0.33 -1.45
N GLN A 85 1.44 -0.74 -0.40
CA GLN A 85 2.13 0.20 0.50
C GLN A 85 3.20 1.02 -0.25
N TYR A 86 3.99 0.37 -1.10
CA TYR A 86 4.94 1.05 -1.98
C TYR A 86 4.25 2.05 -2.90
N SER A 87 3.14 1.66 -3.54
CA SER A 87 2.36 2.55 -4.41
C SER A 87 1.95 3.83 -3.70
N ILE A 88 1.38 3.72 -2.50
CA ILE A 88 0.91 4.89 -1.74
C ILE A 88 2.06 5.85 -1.47
N VAL A 89 3.18 5.34 -0.94
CA VAL A 89 4.35 6.18 -0.63
C VAL A 89 4.97 6.75 -1.89
N TYR A 90 5.05 5.97 -2.97
CA TYR A 90 5.55 6.44 -4.26
C TYR A 90 4.69 7.59 -4.81
N ASP A 91 3.38 7.44 -4.83
CA ASP A 91 2.47 8.47 -5.34
C ASP A 91 2.57 9.76 -4.49
N MET A 92 2.72 9.64 -3.17
CA MET A 92 2.97 10.77 -2.26
C MET A 92 4.25 11.53 -2.64
N ILE A 93 5.40 10.84 -2.74
CA ILE A 93 6.69 11.53 -3.00
C ILE A 93 6.81 12.07 -4.44
N ASN A 94 5.89 11.68 -5.34
CA ASN A 94 5.77 12.23 -6.69
C ASN A 94 4.69 13.34 -6.78
N THR A 95 4.18 13.80 -5.64
CA THR A 95 3.24 14.92 -5.52
C THR A 95 3.97 16.15 -4.98
N ASN A 96 3.66 17.34 -5.50
CA ASN A 96 4.26 18.58 -5.03
C ASN A 96 4.01 18.78 -3.52
N GLY A 97 5.04 19.25 -2.82
CA GLY A 97 4.98 19.49 -1.38
C GLY A 97 5.26 18.26 -0.51
N PHE A 98 5.66 17.14 -1.11
CA PHE A 98 6.07 15.92 -0.43
C PHE A 98 7.49 15.54 -0.83
N ALA A 99 8.23 14.96 0.11
CA ALA A 99 9.57 14.46 -0.13
C ALA A 99 9.85 13.18 0.65
N TRP A 100 10.77 12.37 0.13
CA TRP A 100 11.31 11.21 0.86
C TRP A 100 12.49 11.63 1.74
N ASN A 101 12.41 11.37 3.04
CA ASN A 101 13.54 11.51 3.95
C ASN A 101 14.31 10.19 4.04
N ASP A 102 15.49 10.12 3.42
CA ASP A 102 16.26 8.88 3.39
C ASP A 102 16.96 8.54 4.71
N ILE A 103 17.09 9.48 5.65
CA ILE A 103 17.65 9.25 6.98
C ILE A 103 16.61 8.62 7.90
N LYS A 104 15.43 9.24 8.01
CA LYS A 104 14.31 8.76 8.83
C LYS A 104 13.52 7.63 8.16
N LYS A 105 13.76 7.41 6.86
CA LYS A 105 13.03 6.47 6.01
C LYS A 105 11.52 6.74 6.04
N CYS A 106 11.09 7.98 5.87
CA CYS A 106 9.66 8.33 5.90
C CYS A 106 9.33 9.47 4.93
N VAL A 107 8.04 9.72 4.72
CA VAL A 107 7.55 10.87 3.94
C VAL A 107 7.53 12.11 4.82
N GLU A 108 8.12 13.19 4.31
CA GLU A 108 8.02 14.55 4.85
C GLU A 108 7.13 15.40 3.94
N VAL A 109 6.52 16.42 4.52
CA VAL A 109 5.56 17.31 3.86
C VAL A 109 5.88 18.75 4.23
N ASP A 110 5.78 19.65 3.26
CA ASP A 110 6.20 21.04 3.40
C ASP A 110 5.32 21.83 4.38
N SER A 111 4.01 21.52 4.43
CA SER A 111 3.06 22.21 5.29
C SER A 111 1.91 21.30 5.77
N ASN A 112 1.24 21.71 6.86
CA ASN A 112 0.02 21.03 7.33
C ASN A 112 -1.12 21.15 6.31
N ASP A 113 -1.26 22.29 5.63
CA ASP A 113 -2.30 22.52 4.65
C ASP A 113 -2.19 21.57 3.44
N THR A 114 -0.97 21.39 2.92
CA THR A 114 -0.67 20.41 1.87
C THR A 114 -1.02 18.99 2.32
N TRP A 115 -0.70 18.64 3.58
CA TRP A 115 -1.02 17.33 4.14
C TRP A 115 -2.53 17.09 4.21
N GLU A 116 -3.29 18.05 4.77
CA GLU A 116 -4.73 17.94 4.96
C GLU A 116 -5.46 17.85 3.63
N THR A 117 -5.09 18.69 2.65
CA THR A 117 -5.63 18.67 1.29
C THR A 117 -5.38 17.33 0.59
N TYR A 118 -4.17 16.77 0.73
CA TYR A 118 -3.83 15.49 0.10
C TYR A 118 -4.61 14.33 0.72
N VAL A 119 -4.65 14.22 2.06
CA VAL A 119 -5.34 13.12 2.75
C VAL A 119 -6.86 13.17 2.59
N HIS A 120 -7.43 14.36 2.38
CA HIS A 120 -8.84 14.51 2.04
C HIS A 120 -9.22 13.66 0.80
N HIS A 121 -8.36 13.67 -0.22
CA HIS A 121 -8.53 12.94 -1.47
C HIS A 121 -7.93 11.52 -1.42
N HIS A 122 -6.92 11.30 -0.57
CA HIS A 122 -6.15 10.05 -0.46
C HIS A 122 -6.16 9.50 0.97
N LYS A 123 -7.30 8.99 1.42
CA LYS A 123 -7.50 8.54 2.81
C LYS A 123 -6.51 7.44 3.24
N GLU A 124 -6.09 6.58 2.31
CA GLU A 124 -5.10 5.54 2.54
C GLU A 124 -3.69 6.07 2.84
N ALA A 125 -3.40 7.33 2.50
CA ALA A 125 -2.13 7.97 2.76
C ALA A 125 -2.00 8.45 4.21
N ALA A 126 -3.11 8.58 4.94
CA ALA A 126 -3.16 9.19 6.28
C ALA A 126 -2.15 8.58 7.27
N GLU A 127 -1.88 7.28 7.17
CA GLU A 127 -0.93 6.59 8.05
C GLU A 127 0.54 6.85 7.73
N TRP A 128 0.87 7.48 6.60
CA TRP A 128 2.24 7.55 6.08
C TRP A 128 3.00 8.82 6.44
N ARG A 129 2.36 9.82 7.06
CA ARG A 129 3.07 11.02 7.55
C ARG A 129 4.05 10.63 8.63
N SER A 130 5.33 10.90 8.41
CA SER A 130 6.41 10.61 9.37
C SER A 130 6.51 9.15 9.81
N LYS A 131 5.76 8.21 9.19
CA LYS A 131 5.80 6.79 9.51
C LYS A 131 7.04 6.15 8.88
N PRO A 132 7.92 5.51 9.67
CA PRO A 132 9.07 4.82 9.12
C PRO A 132 8.66 3.71 8.16
N PHE A 133 9.26 3.70 6.99
CA PHE A 133 9.15 2.70 5.95
C PHE A 133 10.52 2.33 5.36
N PRO A 134 11.38 1.62 6.13
CA PRO A 134 12.72 1.23 5.67
C PRO A 134 12.74 0.41 4.38
N LEU A 135 11.62 -0.21 4.02
CA LEU A 135 11.47 -1.06 2.84
C LEU A 135 11.29 -0.27 1.54
N PHE A 136 11.06 1.04 1.59
CA PHE A 136 10.71 1.83 0.40
C PHE A 136 11.72 1.68 -0.75
N ASN A 137 13.01 1.89 -0.49
CA ASN A 137 14.06 1.82 -1.53
C ASN A 137 14.18 0.40 -2.12
N ARG A 138 14.09 -0.63 -1.27
CA ARG A 138 14.13 -2.03 -1.71
C ARG A 138 12.93 -2.36 -2.59
N LEU A 139 11.75 -1.92 -2.20
CA LEU A 139 10.52 -2.07 -2.99
C LEU A 139 10.57 -1.25 -4.29
N SER A 140 11.23 -0.10 -4.29
CA SER A 140 11.46 0.70 -5.50
C SER A 140 12.35 -0.04 -6.50
N ASN A 141 13.40 -0.71 -6.03
CA ASN A 141 14.20 -1.57 -6.91
C ASN A 141 13.35 -2.70 -7.51
N ILE A 142 12.49 -3.34 -6.70
CA ILE A 142 11.69 -4.49 -7.12
C ILE A 142 10.54 -4.08 -8.08
N PHE A 143 9.81 -3.00 -7.77
CA PHE A 143 8.57 -2.60 -8.45
C PHE A 143 8.68 -1.32 -9.29
N GLY A 144 9.75 -0.54 -9.18
CA GLY A 144 9.84 0.81 -9.75
C GLY A 144 9.76 0.86 -11.28
N ASN A 145 10.25 -0.18 -11.96
CA ASN A 145 10.17 -0.27 -13.42
C ASN A 145 8.72 -0.45 -13.93
N ASP A 146 7.84 -1.05 -13.12
CA ASP A 146 6.45 -1.34 -13.50
C ASP A 146 5.64 -0.05 -13.73
N ARG A 147 6.00 1.05 -13.04
CA ARG A 147 5.31 2.34 -13.16
C ARG A 147 5.91 3.26 -14.22
N ALA A 148 7.19 3.12 -14.54
CA ALA A 148 7.84 3.89 -15.60
C ALA A 148 7.27 3.55 -17.00
N ASN A 149 6.78 2.33 -17.18
CA ASN A 149 6.24 1.84 -18.45
C ASN A 149 4.73 2.10 -18.68
N GLY A 150 4.14 3.03 -17.92
CA GLY A 150 2.88 3.67 -18.31
C GLY A 150 1.61 2.87 -17.98
N GLN A 151 1.12 3.03 -16.75
CA GLN A 151 -0.32 2.98 -16.44
C GLN A 151 -0.58 3.89 -15.24
N ARG A 152 -0.58 5.20 -15.52
CA ARG A 152 -1.13 6.20 -14.59
C ARG A 152 -2.65 6.00 -14.61
N ALA A 153 -3.21 5.41 -13.56
CA ALA A 153 -4.66 5.48 -13.37
C ALA A 153 -5.03 6.96 -13.27
N LYS A 154 -5.82 7.42 -14.24
CA LYS A 154 -6.27 8.80 -14.37
C LYS A 154 -7.15 9.10 -13.15
N VAL A 155 -6.66 9.93 -12.23
CA VAL A 155 -7.50 10.55 -11.21
C VAL A 155 -8.43 11.52 -11.95
N PRO A 156 -9.75 11.53 -11.70
CA PRO A 156 -10.65 12.48 -12.37
C PRO A 156 -10.19 13.91 -12.06
N ALA A 157 -9.97 14.68 -13.11
CA ALA A 157 -9.68 16.09 -13.04
C ALA A 157 -10.97 16.82 -12.67
N ASP A 158 -11.29 16.87 -11.39
CA ASP A 158 -12.22 17.88 -10.86
C ASP A 158 -11.40 18.90 -10.08
N MET A 159 -10.78 19.81 -10.83
CA MET A 159 -10.31 21.09 -10.34
C MET A 159 -10.81 22.18 -11.28
N MET A 160 -11.22 23.27 -10.64
CA MET A 160 -11.60 24.59 -11.16
C MET A 160 -13.06 24.80 -11.52
N GLU A 161 -13.80 25.37 -10.57
CA GLU A 161 -14.65 26.51 -10.88
C GLU A 161 -14.49 27.58 -9.79
N GLU A 162 -13.46 28.42 -9.92
CA GLU A 162 -13.56 29.81 -9.46
C GLU A 162 -13.90 30.66 -10.69
N GLN A 163 -15.12 31.19 -10.73
CA GLN A 163 -15.43 32.35 -11.54
C GLN A 163 -16.08 33.41 -10.65
N SER A 164 -15.22 34.33 -10.22
CA SER A 164 -15.51 35.74 -9.96
C SER A 164 -16.54 36.28 -10.95
N ASN A 165 -17.64 36.84 -10.45
CA ASN A 165 -18.44 37.83 -11.18
C ASN A 165 -18.93 38.89 -10.19
N ASN A 166 -18.26 40.04 -10.17
CA ASN A 166 -18.80 41.28 -9.65
C ASN A 166 -19.26 42.15 -10.83
N GLU A 167 -20.32 42.90 -10.58
CA GLU A 167 -20.94 43.98 -11.38
C GLU A 167 -21.76 43.64 -12.62
N VAL A 168 -23.08 43.84 -12.49
CA VAL A 168 -23.84 44.64 -13.46
C VAL A 168 -24.70 45.67 -12.72
N ASN A 169 -24.31 46.93 -12.88
CA ASN A 169 -25.19 48.07 -12.68
C ASN A 169 -26.27 48.05 -13.78
N ALA A 170 -27.54 48.07 -13.40
CA ALA A 170 -28.61 48.51 -14.29
C ALA A 170 -29.69 49.20 -13.46
N SER A 171 -29.84 50.47 -13.76
CA SER A 171 -30.89 51.40 -13.39
C SER A 171 -32.29 50.83 -13.54
N ASP A 172 -33.16 51.08 -12.55
CA ASP A 172 -34.59 51.26 -12.77
C ASP A 172 -35.05 52.52 -12.04
N ASN A 173 -35.19 53.57 -12.83
CA ASN A 173 -35.98 54.75 -12.52
C ASN A 173 -37.23 54.69 -13.44
N CYS A 174 -38.41 54.50 -12.85
CA CYS A 174 -39.71 54.76 -13.49
C CYS A 174 -40.73 54.95 -12.34
N VAL A 175 -40.99 56.19 -11.90
CA VAL A 175 -42.10 57.10 -12.30
C VAL A 175 -43.45 56.50 -11.87
N GLN A 176 -44.26 57.13 -11.00
CA GLN A 176 -44.89 58.45 -11.13
C GLN A 176 -45.49 58.91 -9.80
#